data_AF-A0A0C4WI08-F1
#
_entry.id   AF-A0A0C4WI08-F1
#
_cell.length_a   1.000
_cell.length_b   1.000
_cell.length_c   1.000
_cell.angle_alpha   90.00
_cell.angle_beta   90.00
_cell.angle_gamma   90.00
#
_symmetry.space_group_name_H-M   'P 1'
#
loop_
_entity.id
_entity.type
_entity.pdbx_description
1 polymer ?
#
loop_
_entity_poly.entity_id
_entity_poly.type
_entity_poly.pdbx_seq_one_letter_code
_entity_poly.pdbx_strand_id
1 'polypeptide(L)'
;MTQRRDTEDLLQHWGMWVIQGSGVSACQASTLPTPMITDDEGLLIDGLVSRLRRGYPESADVLLHYYTSRDATFSVVGRRLGFGAEKTRQLWKAGVAWIDGVLEGICLAA
;
A
#
# COMPACT_ATOMS: atom_id res chain seq x y z
N MET A 1 9.92 23.94 0.59
CA MET A 1 8.47 23.68 0.52
C MET A 1 8.27 22.18 0.62
N THR A 2 8.09 21.66 1.82
CA THR A 2 7.90 20.21 2.03
C THR A 2 6.46 19.89 1.70
N GLN A 3 6.19 19.47 0.47
CA GLN A 3 4.86 18.99 0.10
C GLN A 3 4.63 17.68 0.86
N ARG A 4 3.69 17.66 1.81
CA ARG A 4 3.23 16.43 2.46
C ARG A 4 2.72 15.53 1.32
N ARG A 5 3.43 14.45 1.03
CA ARG A 5 2.96 13.43 0.08
C ARG A 5 1.72 12.78 0.69
N ASP A 6 0.67 12.63 -0.11
CA ASP A 6 -0.54 11.93 0.32
C ASP A 6 -0.20 10.46 0.62
N THR A 7 -0.75 9.92 1.71
CA THR A 7 -0.51 8.52 2.11
C THR A 7 -0.87 7.52 1.01
N GLU A 8 -1.89 7.83 0.20
CA GLU A 8 -2.29 7.03 -0.95
C GLU A 8 -1.22 7.01 -2.04
N ASP A 9 -0.53 8.13 -2.28
CA ASP A 9 0.56 8.24 -3.25
C ASP A 9 1.80 7.46 -2.78
N LEU A 10 2.12 7.53 -1.47
CA LEU A 10 3.18 6.71 -0.88
C LEU A 10 2.87 5.21 -1.00
N LEU A 11 1.63 4.79 -0.74
CA LEU A 11 1.20 3.40 -0.89
C LEU A 11 1.22 2.93 -2.35
N GLN A 12 0.89 3.82 -3.29
CA GLN A 12 0.98 3.56 -4.73
C GLN A 12 2.42 3.22 -5.13
N HIS A 13 3.38 4.06 -4.72
CA HIS A 13 4.80 3.85 -5.01
C HIS A 13 5.39 2.67 -4.24
N TRP A 14 4.95 2.43 -3.01
CA TRP A 14 5.32 1.24 -2.24
C TRP A 14 4.88 -0.05 -2.94
N GLY A 15 3.65 -0.10 -3.46
CA GLY A 15 3.18 -1.25 -4.23
C GLY A 15 4.07 -1.57 -5.44
N MET A 16 4.51 -0.54 -6.17
CA MET A 16 5.47 -0.68 -7.27
C MET A 16 6.83 -1.17 -6.79
N TRP A 17 7.35 -0.62 -5.69
CA TRP A 17 8.61 -1.03 -5.08
C TRP A 17 8.59 -2.50 -4.64
N VAL A 18 7.50 -2.96 -4.02
CA VAL A 18 7.32 -4.38 -3.63
C VAL A 18 7.31 -5.29 -4.86
N ILE A 19 6.58 -4.93 -5.92
CA ILE A 19 6.56 -5.72 -7.17
C ILE A 19 7.96 -5.78 -7.79
N GLN A 20 8.69 -4.65 -7.82
CA GLN A 20 10.03 -4.58 -8.36
C GLN A 20 11.02 -5.45 -7.56
N GLY A 21 10.98 -5.37 -6.23
CA GLY A 21 11.81 -6.17 -5.32
C GLY A 21 11.50 -7.68 -5.35
N SER A 22 10.26 -8.07 -5.69
CA SER A 22 9.85 -9.48 -5.75
C SER A 22 10.41 -10.27 -6.94
N GLY A 23 11.11 -9.63 -7.88
CA GLY A 23 11.62 -10.27 -9.11
C GLY A 23 10.55 -10.58 -10.17
N VAL A 24 9.27 -10.37 -9.87
CA VAL A 24 8.13 -10.53 -10.81
C VAL A 24 8.23 -9.55 -11.99
N SER A 25 8.98 -8.46 -11.83
CA SER A 25 9.27 -7.50 -12.91
C SER A 25 10.13 -8.10 -14.03
N ALA A 26 10.90 -9.17 -13.80
CA ALA A 26 11.84 -9.71 -14.79
C ALA A 26 11.15 -10.40 -16.00
N CYS A 27 9.88 -10.80 -15.85
CA CYS A 27 9.11 -11.42 -16.94
C CYS A 27 8.10 -10.47 -17.62
N GLN A 28 7.99 -9.22 -17.16
CA GLN A 28 7.02 -8.26 -17.70
C GLN A 28 7.76 -7.03 -18.26
N ALA A 29 7.83 -6.97 -19.59
CA ALA A 29 8.57 -5.97 -20.35
C ALA A 29 8.34 -4.51 -19.91
N SER A 30 9.41 -3.88 -19.41
CA SER A 30 9.87 -2.51 -19.71
C SER A 30 8.90 -1.31 -19.68
N THR A 31 7.79 -1.37 -18.94
CA THR A 31 6.84 -0.22 -18.83
C THR A 31 6.34 0.09 -17.42
N LEU A 32 6.85 -0.57 -16.38
CA LEU A 32 6.49 -0.19 -15.01
C LEU A 32 7.14 1.18 -14.68
N PRO A 33 6.36 2.19 -14.28
CA PRO A 33 6.92 3.45 -13.81
C PRO A 33 7.81 3.17 -12.61
N THR A 34 8.99 3.80 -12.59
CA THR A 34 9.93 3.67 -11.48
C THR A 34 9.30 4.25 -10.22
N PRO A 35 9.28 3.52 -9.09
CA PRO A 35 8.76 4.06 -7.84
C PRO A 35 9.53 5.33 -7.46
N MET A 36 8.82 6.40 -7.12
CA MET A 36 9.39 7.69 -6.69
C MET A 36 9.61 7.77 -5.17
N ILE A 37 9.96 6.62 -4.55
CA ILE A 37 10.28 6.49 -3.13
C ILE A 37 11.67 5.88 -2.97
N THR A 38 12.34 6.17 -1.85
CA THR A 38 13.61 5.52 -1.49
C THR A 38 13.39 4.13 -0.91
N ASP A 39 14.43 3.30 -0.86
CA ASP A 39 14.36 1.99 -0.19
C ASP A 39 14.00 2.12 1.31
N ASP A 40 14.48 3.16 1.98
CA ASP A 40 14.12 3.44 3.38
C ASP A 40 12.64 3.77 3.54
N GLU A 41 12.07 4.58 2.64
CA GLU A 41 10.63 4.86 2.59
C GLU A 41 9.83 3.58 2.29
N GLY A 42 10.32 2.74 1.36
CA GLY A 42 9.72 1.45 1.04
C GLY A 42 9.68 0.50 2.23
N LEU A 43 10.80 0.36 2.95
CA LEU A 43 10.91 -0.46 4.16
C LEU A 43 10.07 0.10 5.31
N LEU A 44 9.98 1.42 5.46
CA LEU A 44 9.11 2.05 6.44
C LEU A 44 7.66 1.66 6.21
N ILE A 45 7.14 1.83 4.98
CA ILE A 45 5.76 1.49 4.65
C ILE A 45 5.51 -0.02 4.77
N ASP A 46 6.44 -0.87 4.35
CA ASP A 46 6.34 -2.33 4.53
C ASP A 46 6.25 -2.72 6.02
N GLY A 47 7.06 -2.09 6.86
CA GLY A 47 6.99 -2.21 8.32
C GLY A 47 5.64 -1.76 8.90
N LEU A 48 5.05 -0.69 8.36
CA LEU A 48 3.72 -0.23 8.77
C LEU A 48 2.61 -1.18 8.34
N VAL A 49 2.65 -1.70 7.10
CA VAL A 49 1.67 -2.68 6.60
C VAL A 49 1.75 -3.99 7.39
N SER A 50 2.96 -4.47 7.69
CA SER A 50 3.14 -5.67 8.52
C SER A 50 2.65 -5.45 9.96
N ARG A 51 2.85 -4.26 10.53
CA ARG A 51 2.28 -3.89 11.84
C ARG A 51 0.75 -3.79 11.80
N LEU A 52 0.18 -3.18 10.75
CA LEU A 52 -1.26 -3.11 10.53
C LEU A 52 -1.85 -4.52 10.51
N ARG A 53 -1.21 -5.47 9.83
CA ARG A 53 -1.68 -6.86 9.72
C ARG A 53 -1.84 -7.57 11.07
N ARG A 54 -1.06 -7.19 12.09
CA ARG A 54 -1.17 -7.77 13.45
C ARG A 54 -2.43 -7.31 14.19
N GLY A 55 -2.95 -6.12 13.90
CA GLY A 55 -4.16 -5.57 14.54
C GLY A 55 -5.41 -5.63 13.67
N TYR A 56 -5.25 -5.40 12.36
CA TYR A 56 -6.30 -5.27 11.36
C TYR A 56 -5.95 -6.09 10.10
N PRO A 57 -5.97 -7.43 10.18
CA PRO A 57 -5.51 -8.31 9.11
C PRO A 57 -6.29 -8.10 7.80
N GLU A 58 -7.63 -7.99 7.86
CA GLU A 58 -8.45 -7.77 6.65
C GLU A 58 -8.10 -6.47 5.92
N SER A 59 -7.86 -5.38 6.66
CA SER A 59 -7.43 -4.10 6.07
C SER A 59 -6.05 -4.21 5.45
N ALA A 60 -5.10 -4.85 6.13
CA ALA A 60 -3.76 -5.04 5.61
C ALA A 60 -3.75 -5.89 4.32
N ASP A 61 -4.51 -6.98 4.29
CA ASP A 61 -4.63 -7.83 3.11
C ASP A 61 -5.28 -7.05 1.95
N VAL A 62 -6.29 -6.22 2.22
CA VAL A 62 -6.88 -5.32 1.20
C VAL A 62 -5.84 -4.35 0.65
N LEU A 63 -5.06 -3.68 1.50
CA LEU A 63 -4.02 -2.75 1.03
C LEU A 63 -2.95 -3.47 0.19
N LEU A 64 -2.45 -4.60 0.69
CA LEU A 64 -1.45 -5.40 -0.01
C LEU A 64 -1.96 -5.77 -1.41
N HIS A 65 -3.13 -6.41 -1.50
CA HIS A 65 -3.68 -6.82 -2.79
C HIS A 65 -4.03 -5.66 -3.70
N TYR A 66 -4.51 -4.53 -3.17
CA TYR A 66 -4.88 -3.37 -3.97
C TYR A 66 -3.64 -2.68 -4.58
N TYR A 67 -2.59 -2.47 -3.80
CA TYR A 67 -1.40 -1.73 -4.25
C TYR A 67 -0.36 -2.62 -4.96
N THR A 68 -0.30 -3.92 -4.67
CA THR A 68 0.63 -4.84 -5.36
C THR A 68 0.00 -5.55 -6.57
N SER A 69 -1.29 -5.32 -6.85
CA SER A 69 -1.94 -5.82 -8.07
C SER A 69 -2.08 -4.69 -9.07
N ARG A 70 -1.70 -4.96 -10.32
CA ARG A 70 -1.91 -4.03 -11.42
C ARG A 70 -3.40 -3.84 -11.72
N ASP A 71 -3.81 -2.59 -11.93
CA ASP A 71 -5.16 -2.18 -12.36
C ASP A 71 -6.29 -2.78 -11.49
N ALA A 72 -6.03 -2.96 -10.20
CA ALA A 72 -6.95 -3.61 -9.29
C ALA A 72 -8.11 -2.69 -8.89
N THR A 73 -9.34 -3.13 -9.17
CA THR A 73 -10.55 -2.48 -8.65
C THR A 73 -10.95 -3.11 -7.32
N PHE A 74 -11.67 -2.35 -6.47
CA PHE A 74 -12.20 -2.88 -5.20
C PHE A 74 -13.05 -4.15 -5.39
N SER A 75 -13.75 -4.29 -6.52
CA SER A 75 -14.52 -5.49 -6.85
C SER A 75 -13.64 -6.72 -7.08
N VAL A 76 -12.49 -6.55 -7.74
CA VAL A 76 -11.54 -7.65 -8.01
C VAL A 76 -10.83 -8.06 -6.73
N VAL A 77 -10.35 -7.09 -5.95
CA VAL A 77 -9.70 -7.34 -4.66
C VAL A 77 -10.68 -7.99 -3.68
N GLY A 78 -11.88 -7.43 -3.57
CA GLY A 78 -12.95 -7.96 -2.73
C GLY A 78 -13.28 -9.40 -3.09
N ARG A 79 -13.47 -9.72 -4.38
CA ARG A 79 -13.73 -11.10 -4.81
C ARG A 79 -12.61 -12.07 -4.40
N ARG A 80 -11.34 -11.66 -4.52
CA ARG A 80 -10.19 -12.49 -4.11
C ARG A 80 -10.17 -12.74 -2.60
N LEU A 81 -10.63 -11.77 -1.82
CA LEU A 81 -10.66 -11.82 -0.35
C LEU A 81 -12.00 -12.31 0.23
N GLY A 82 -12.99 -12.62 -0.60
CA GLY A 82 -14.33 -13.03 -0.15
C GLY A 82 -15.21 -11.87 0.37
N PHE A 83 -14.91 -10.63 0.00
CA PHE A 83 -15.64 -9.43 0.40
C PHE A 83 -16.44 -8.79 -0.75
N GLY A 84 -17.50 -8.06 -0.39
CA GLY A 84 -18.17 -7.13 -1.31
C GLY A 84 -17.33 -5.88 -1.58
N ALA A 85 -17.58 -5.20 -2.70
CA ALA A 85 -16.84 -3.99 -3.09
C ALA A 85 -16.93 -2.87 -2.02
N GLU A 86 -18.10 -2.67 -1.40
CA GLU A 86 -18.24 -1.64 -0.36
C GLU A 86 -17.47 -2.00 0.93
N LYS A 87 -17.52 -3.27 1.37
CA LYS A 87 -16.70 -3.72 2.51
C LYS A 87 -15.21 -3.53 2.21
N THR A 88 -14.78 -3.86 1.00
CA THR A 88 -13.39 -3.68 0.55
C THR A 88 -12.99 -2.21 0.58
N ARG A 89 -13.86 -1.31 0.11
CA ARG A 89 -13.62 0.14 0.17
C ARG A 89 -13.50 0.65 1.61
N GLN A 90 -14.34 0.16 2.52
CA GLN A 90 -14.28 0.53 3.94
C GLN A 90 -13.00 0.04 4.61
N LEU A 91 -12.61 -1.22 4.37
CA LEU A 91 -11.36 -1.80 4.87
C LEU A 91 -10.13 -1.07 4.34
N TRP A 92 -10.15 -0.70 3.05
CA TRP A 92 -9.10 0.11 2.43
C TRP A 92 -8.99 1.48 3.09
N LYS A 93 -10.10 2.21 3.24
CA LYS A 93 -10.12 3.52 3.93
C LYS A 93 -9.59 3.43 5.35
N ALA A 94 -10.01 2.40 6.10
CA ALA A 94 -9.53 2.17 7.46
C ALA A 94 -8.02 1.90 7.50
N GLY A 95 -7.50 1.12 6.55
CA GLY A 95 -6.07 0.87 6.42
C GLY A 95 -5.27 2.14 6.09
N VAL A 96 -5.70 2.91 5.09
CA VAL A 96 -5.06 4.18 4.71
C VAL A 96 -5.04 5.16 5.89
N ALA A 97 -6.19 5.35 6.56
CA ALA A 97 -6.28 6.26 7.70
C ALA A 97 -5.39 5.82 8.89
N TRP A 98 -5.25 4.52 9.12
CA TRP A 98 -4.35 4.01 10.16
C TRP A 98 -2.88 4.31 9.83
N ILE A 99 -2.46 4.09 8.57
CA ILE A 99 -1.09 4.38 8.14
C ILE A 99 -0.82 5.89 8.22
N ASP A 100 -1.74 6.71 7.73
CA ASP A 100 -1.63 8.17 7.78
C ASP A 100 -1.47 8.67 9.22
N GLY A 101 -2.28 8.15 10.16
CA GLY A 101 -2.17 8.51 11.58
C GLY A 101 -0.85 8.09 12.22
N VAL A 102 -0.27 6.94 11.84
CA VAL A 102 1.04 6.51 12.34
C VAL A 102 2.17 7.37 11.73
N LEU A 103 2.10 7.68 10.43
CA LEU A 103 3.07 8.56 9.76
C LEU A 103 3.05 9.97 10.36
N GLU A 104 1.88 10.52 10.64
CA GLU A 104 1.74 11.79 11.33
C GLU A 104 2.38 11.75 12.73
N GLY A 105 2.17 10.66 13.47
CA GLY A 105 2.83 10.44 14.76
C GLY A 105 4.36 10.36 14.68
N ILE A 106 4.92 9.75 13.63
CA ILE A 106 6.37 9.68 13.41
C ILE A 106 6.93 11.07 13.05
N CYS A 107 6.24 11.80 12.17
CA CYS A 107 6.63 13.14 11.75
C CYS A 107 6.61 14.14 12.91
N LEU A 108 5.61 14.08 13.79
CA LEU A 108 5.52 14.94 14.98
C LEU A 108 6.60 14.62 16.04
N ALA A 109 7.23 13.45 15.96
CA ALA A 109 8.28 13.02 16.90
C ALA A 109 9.71 13.30 16.41
N ALA A 110 9.88 13.80 15.18
CA ALA A 110 11.16 14.15 14.54
C ALA A 110 11.42 15.65 14.57
#